data_AF-A0A173VGB4-F1
#
_entry.id   AF-A0A173VGB4-F1
#
_cell.length_a   1.000
_cell.length_b   1.000
_cell.length_c   1.000
_cell.angle_alpha   90.00
_cell.angle_beta   90.00
_cell.angle_gamma   90.00
#
_symmetry.space_group_name_H-M   'P 1'
#
loop_
_entity.id
_entity.type
_entity.pdbx_description
1 polymer ?
#
loop_
_entity_poly.entity_id
_entity_poly.type
_entity_poly.pdbx_seq_one_letter_code
_entity_poly.pdbx_strand_id
1 'polypeptide(L)'
;MYVDYGYYADQYGGGITEKEFPSAERKAEAYIRKLTYIRGNIFATEDMAVKDAVCAVADVYHSCEKKKEAGAVKSENNDGYSVSYAVEQMDGQTIEELIGKKAYKAASTYLLPTGWLSRKVGCCCVNECNDNCL
;
A
#
# COMPACT_ATOMS: atom_id res chain seq x y z
N MET A 1 -2.55 -10.39 14.06
CA MET A 1 -3.57 -9.36 14.22
C MET A 1 -3.00 -8.32 15.16
N TYR A 2 -2.42 -7.30 14.55
CA TYR A 2 -1.74 -6.20 15.24
C TYR A 2 -2.73 -5.11 15.65
N VAL A 3 -3.85 -5.00 14.93
CA VAL A 3 -4.91 -4.04 15.19
C VAL A 3 -6.19 -4.77 15.60
N ASP A 4 -6.79 -4.36 16.70
CA ASP A 4 -8.10 -4.84 17.14
C ASP A 4 -9.25 -4.08 16.44
N TYR A 5 -10.44 -4.68 16.42
CA TYR A 5 -11.59 -4.06 15.76
C TYR A 5 -12.03 -2.76 16.43
N GLY A 6 -11.87 -2.62 17.75
CA GLY A 6 -12.20 -1.40 18.48
C GLY A 6 -11.35 -0.23 18.01
N TYR A 7 -10.04 -0.41 17.89
CA TYR A 7 -9.16 0.58 17.28
C TYR A 7 -9.59 0.92 15.84
N TYR A 8 -9.85 -0.09 15.02
CA TYR A 8 -10.25 0.12 13.63
C TYR A 8 -11.56 0.92 13.49
N ALA A 9 -12.57 0.60 14.28
CA ALA A 9 -13.88 1.25 14.21
C ALA A 9 -13.89 2.62 14.90
N ASP A 10 -13.35 2.72 16.13
CA ASP A 10 -13.52 3.89 16.98
C ASP A 10 -12.40 4.93 16.82
N GLN A 11 -11.15 4.49 16.61
CA GLN A 11 -9.98 5.39 16.51
C GLN A 11 -9.65 5.72 15.06
N TYR A 12 -9.60 4.70 14.20
CA TYR A 12 -9.31 4.88 12.78
C TYR A 12 -10.54 5.34 11.98
N GLY A 13 -11.75 4.93 12.38
CA GLY A 13 -13.00 5.30 11.71
C GLY A 13 -13.32 4.47 10.47
N GLY A 14 -12.90 3.21 10.45
CA GLY A 14 -13.06 2.32 9.31
C GLY A 14 -14.48 1.75 9.14
N GLY A 15 -14.83 1.37 7.90
CA GLY A 15 -16.17 0.92 7.52
C GLY A 15 -16.39 -0.59 7.38
N ILE A 16 -15.35 -1.41 7.58
CA ILE A 16 -15.45 -2.88 7.52
C ILE A 16 -16.22 -3.39 8.74
N THR A 17 -17.06 -4.41 8.55
CA THR A 17 -17.79 -5.06 9.65
C THR A 17 -16.86 -5.90 10.54
N GLU A 18 -17.18 -6.03 11.83
CA GLU A 18 -16.39 -6.84 12.78
C GLU A 18 -16.12 -8.28 12.29
N LYS A 19 -17.10 -8.87 11.59
CA LYS A 19 -16.99 -10.22 11.03
C LYS A 19 -15.97 -10.31 9.89
N GLU A 20 -15.85 -9.26 9.08
CA GLU A 20 -15.01 -9.24 7.88
C GLU A 20 -13.60 -8.71 8.16
N PHE A 21 -13.47 -7.84 9.17
CA PHE A 21 -12.23 -7.15 9.51
C PHE A 21 -11.04 -8.11 9.75
N PRO A 22 -11.18 -9.23 10.50
CA PRO A 22 -10.07 -10.17 10.71
C PRO A 22 -9.48 -10.78 9.44
N SER A 23 -10.28 -10.92 8.37
CA SER A 23 -9.77 -11.41 7.09
C SER A 23 -8.95 -10.35 6.37
N ALA A 24 -9.45 -9.10 6.37
CA ALA A 24 -8.80 -7.96 5.73
C ALA A 24 -7.50 -7.57 6.44
N GLU A 25 -7.51 -7.52 7.77
CA GLU A 25 -6.35 -7.18 8.59
C GLU A 25 -5.21 -8.17 8.41
N ARG A 26 -5.48 -9.49 8.38
CA ARG A 26 -4.42 -10.48 8.15
C ARG A 26 -3.72 -10.30 6.81
N LYS A 27 -4.46 -9.92 5.77
CA LYS A 27 -3.90 -9.62 4.44
C LYS A 27 -3.06 -8.35 4.49
N ALA A 28 -3.54 -7.33 5.21
CA ALA A 28 -2.81 -6.09 5.42
C ALA A 28 -1.51 -6.30 6.19
N GLU A 29 -1.54 -7.05 7.29
CA GLU A 29 -0.36 -7.40 8.08
C GLU A 29 0.66 -8.13 7.20
N ALA A 30 0.25 -9.17 6.48
CA ALA A 30 1.12 -9.92 5.57
C ALA A 30 1.74 -9.03 4.48
N TYR A 31 0.96 -8.10 3.92
CA TYR A 31 1.44 -7.17 2.91
C TYR A 31 2.47 -6.18 3.47
N ILE A 32 2.21 -5.61 4.65
CA ILE A 32 3.15 -4.71 5.32
C ILE A 32 4.43 -5.45 5.72
N ARG A 33 4.34 -6.68 6.25
CA ARG A 33 5.52 -7.54 6.49
C ARG A 33 6.33 -7.71 5.21
N LYS A 34 5.67 -7.99 4.08
CA LYS A 34 6.33 -8.10 2.77
C LYS A 34 7.01 -6.79 2.34
N LEU A 35 6.47 -5.62 2.68
CA LEU A 35 7.09 -4.34 2.36
C LEU A 35 8.31 -4.03 3.24
N THR A 36 8.28 -4.43 4.52
CA THR A 36 9.26 -3.98 5.50
C THR A 36 10.25 -5.06 5.95
N TYR A 37 10.16 -6.29 5.43
CA TYR A 37 10.95 -7.45 5.92
C TYR A 37 12.46 -7.18 5.99
N ILE A 38 13.01 -6.37 5.07
CA ILE A 38 14.44 -6.03 5.03
C ILE A 38 14.86 -5.17 6.24
N ARG A 39 13.93 -4.39 6.80
CA ARG A 39 14.15 -3.52 7.97
C ARG A 39 13.81 -4.20 9.29
N GLY A 40 13.35 -5.45 9.25
CA GLY A 40 12.98 -6.23 10.43
C GLY A 40 11.46 -6.29 10.68
N ASN A 41 11.09 -6.63 11.92
CA ASN A 41 9.70 -6.82 12.31
C ASN A 41 9.08 -5.48 12.75
N ILE A 42 8.41 -4.81 11.82
CA ILE A 42 7.66 -3.57 12.08
C ILE A 42 6.60 -3.71 13.19
N PHE A 43 6.10 -4.93 13.40
CA PHE A 43 5.09 -5.24 14.41
C PHE A 43 5.67 -5.62 15.77
N ALA A 44 6.99 -5.48 15.98
CA ALA A 44 7.62 -5.79 17.26
C ALA A 44 7.26 -4.80 18.37
N THR A 45 6.95 -3.55 17.99
CA THR A 45 6.58 -2.48 18.90
C THR A 45 5.22 -1.93 18.49
N GLU A 46 4.41 -1.51 19.46
CA GLU A 46 3.18 -0.78 19.19
C GLU A 46 3.49 0.64 18.71
N ASP A 47 2.96 1.01 17.55
CA ASP A 47 3.10 2.31 16.92
C ASP A 47 1.79 2.65 16.20
N MET A 48 1.23 3.82 16.52
CA MET A 48 -0.06 4.29 15.97
C MET A 48 -0.01 4.43 14.45
N ALA A 49 1.10 4.92 13.89
CA ALA A 49 1.26 5.04 12.44
C ALA A 49 1.27 3.66 11.75
N VAL A 50 1.79 2.63 12.44
CA VAL A 50 1.75 1.25 11.95
C VAL A 50 0.33 0.70 12.03
N LYS A 51 -0.42 0.98 13.10
CA LYS A 51 -1.83 0.60 13.22
C LYS A 51 -2.66 1.24 12.10
N ASP A 52 -2.49 2.54 11.86
CA ASP A 52 -3.19 3.27 10.81
C ASP A 52 -2.84 2.75 9.40
N ALA A 53 -1.57 2.37 9.18
CA ALA A 53 -1.14 1.74 7.93
C ALA A 53 -1.85 0.39 7.71
N VAL A 54 -1.95 -0.45 8.74
CA VAL A 54 -2.65 -1.74 8.67
C VAL A 54 -4.12 -1.51 8.35
N CYS A 55 -4.80 -0.58 9.03
CA CYS A 55 -6.19 -0.23 8.76
C CYS A 55 -6.41 0.22 7.31
N ALA A 56 -5.57 1.14 6.82
CA ALA A 56 -5.68 1.68 5.48
C ALA A 56 -5.47 0.62 4.39
N VAL A 57 -4.55 -0.32 4.62
CA VAL A 57 -4.33 -1.45 3.71
C VAL A 57 -5.49 -2.45 3.80
N ALA A 58 -6.06 -2.67 4.99
CA ALA A 58 -7.23 -3.55 5.16
C ALA A 58 -8.43 -3.05 4.34
N ASP A 59 -8.70 -1.75 4.34
CA ASP A 59 -9.74 -1.12 3.51
C ASP A 59 -9.53 -1.35 2.01
N VAL A 60 -8.28 -1.25 1.54
CA VAL A 60 -7.94 -1.54 0.14
C VAL A 60 -8.24 -3.01 -0.20
N TYR A 61 -7.81 -3.95 0.64
CA TYR A 61 -8.08 -5.36 0.39
C TYR A 61 -9.57 -5.67 0.42
N HIS A 62 -10.31 -5.23 1.44
CA HIS A 62 -11.76 -5.47 1.54
C HIS A 62 -12.52 -4.86 0.36
N SER A 63 -12.24 -3.61 0.01
CA SER A 63 -12.90 -2.95 -1.13
C SER A 63 -12.61 -3.63 -2.47
N CYS A 64 -11.40 -4.15 -2.66
CA CYS A 64 -11.04 -4.91 -3.85
C CYS A 64 -11.70 -6.29 -3.88
N GLU A 65 -11.85 -6.96 -2.75
CA GLU A 65 -12.57 -8.25 -2.68
C GLU A 65 -14.06 -8.08 -2.97
N LYS A 66 -14.71 -7.07 -2.37
CA LYS A 66 -16.10 -6.75 -2.69
C LYS A 66 -16.32 -6.47 -4.18
N LYS A 67 -15.38 -5.78 -4.83
CA LYS A 67 -15.42 -5.53 -6.27
C LYS A 67 -15.23 -6.79 -7.11
N LYS A 68 -14.37 -7.72 -6.67
CA LYS A 68 -14.21 -9.04 -7.31
C LYS A 68 -15.48 -9.88 -7.19
N GLU A 69 -16.10 -9.91 -6.01
CA GLU A 69 -17.35 -10.64 -5.73
C GLU A 69 -18.55 -10.09 -6.52
N ALA A 70 -18.63 -8.77 -6.70
CA ALA A 70 -19.69 -8.10 -7.46
C ALA A 70 -19.59 -8.30 -8.99
N GLY A 71 -18.67 -9.13 -9.48
CA GLY A 71 -18.57 -9.47 -10.90
C GLY A 71 -17.95 -8.38 -11.78
N ALA A 72 -17.15 -7.47 -11.21
CA ALA A 72 -16.37 -6.50 -11.98
C ALA A 72 -15.17 -7.14 -12.69
N VAL A 73 -15.42 -8.15 -13.52
CA VAL A 73 -14.54 -8.61 -14.61
C VAL A 73 -15.10 -8.08 -15.93
N LYS A 74 -15.27 -6.76 -15.98
CA LYS A 74 -15.15 -6.01 -17.23
C LYS A 74 -14.23 -4.87 -16.90
N SER A 75 -13.10 -4.87 -17.58
CA SER A 75 -12.15 -3.77 -17.68
C SER A 75 -12.90 -2.47 -17.95
N GLU A 76 -13.22 -1.72 -16.91
CA GLU A 76 -13.65 -0.35 -17.06
C GLU A 76 -12.48 0.53 -16.65
N ASN A 77 -11.86 1.04 -17.70
CA ASN A 77 -10.85 2.07 -17.72
C ASN A 77 -11.50 3.35 -17.14
N ASN A 78 -11.58 3.51 -15.82
CA ASN A 78 -12.16 4.71 -15.22
C ASN A 78 -11.70 4.95 -13.78
N ASP A 79 -10.67 5.79 -13.60
CA ASP A 79 -10.66 6.82 -12.56
C ASP A 79 -9.37 7.66 -12.65
N GLY A 80 -9.18 8.37 -13.77
CA GLY A 80 -8.51 9.67 -13.84
C GLY A 80 -7.21 9.92 -13.07
N TYR A 81 -6.42 8.91 -12.72
CA TYR A 81 -5.15 9.07 -12.03
C TYR A 81 -4.04 8.79 -13.03
N SER A 82 -3.78 9.80 -13.87
CA SER A 82 -2.61 9.89 -14.73
C SER A 82 -1.36 9.91 -13.85
N VAL A 83 -0.82 8.73 -13.56
CA VAL A 83 0.58 8.61 -13.15
C VAL A 83 1.40 8.78 -14.40
N SER A 84 1.84 10.01 -14.64
CA SER A 84 2.84 10.34 -15.66
C SER A 84 4.19 9.74 -15.24
N TYR A 85 4.37 8.45 -15.49
CA TYR A 85 5.69 7.91 -15.82
C TYR A 85 5.58 7.42 -17.25
N ALA A 86 6.10 8.22 -18.16
CA ALA A 86 6.34 7.81 -19.54
C ALA A 86 7.34 6.67 -19.54
N VAL A 87 6.85 5.44 -19.46
CA VAL A 87 7.48 4.27 -20.06
C VAL A 87 6.35 3.48 -20.70
N GLU A 88 6.34 3.56 -22.01
CA GLU A 88 5.68 2.73 -23.02
C GLU A 88 4.68 1.68 -22.52
N GLN A 89 3.43 1.88 -22.94
CA GLN A 89 2.35 0.89 -23.06
C GLN A 89 2.71 -0.55 -22.68
N MET A 90 2.10 -1.09 -21.61
CA MET A 90 1.92 -2.54 -21.48
C MET A 90 0.50 -2.87 -21.01
N ASP A 91 -0.34 -3.20 -21.98
CA ASP A 91 -1.38 -4.23 -21.87
C ASP A 91 -0.82 -5.42 -21.05
N GLY A 92 -1.36 -5.69 -19.87
CA GLY A 92 -0.95 -6.86 -19.06
C GLY A 92 -0.83 -6.67 -17.54
N GLN A 93 -1.21 -5.52 -16.99
CA GLN A 93 -1.16 -5.33 -15.53
C GLN A 93 -2.21 -6.19 -14.83
N THR A 94 -1.75 -7.12 -13.99
CA THR A 94 -2.63 -8.05 -13.26
C THR A 94 -3.46 -7.30 -12.21
N ILE A 95 -4.63 -7.84 -11.86
CA ILE A 95 -5.50 -7.25 -10.81
C ILE A 95 -4.72 -7.16 -9.48
N GLU A 96 -3.85 -8.13 -9.22
CA GLU A 96 -2.99 -8.23 -8.05
C GLU A 96 -1.96 -7.11 -7.98
N GLU A 97 -1.37 -6.69 -9.11
CA GLU A 97 -0.46 -5.55 -9.16
C GLU A 97 -1.19 -4.23 -8.90
N LEU A 98 -2.42 -4.07 -9.42
CA LEU A 98 -3.24 -2.89 -9.14
C LEU A 98 -3.59 -2.79 -7.66
N ILE A 99 -3.98 -3.90 -7.03
CA ILE A 99 -4.23 -3.97 -5.58
C ILE A 99 -2.94 -3.62 -4.83
N GLY A 100 -1.80 -4.18 -5.25
CA GLY A 100 -0.49 -3.91 -4.66
C GLY A 100 -0.10 -2.43 -4.72
N LYS A 101 -0.37 -1.73 -5.83
CA LYS A 101 -0.11 -0.28 -5.93
C LYS A 101 -1.00 0.54 -5.00
N LYS A 102 -2.28 0.20 -4.90
CA LYS A 102 -3.23 0.87 -3.99
C LYS A 102 -2.85 0.64 -2.53
N ALA A 103 -2.51 -0.60 -2.18
CA ALA A 103 -2.05 -0.97 -0.84
C ALA A 103 -0.73 -0.26 -0.50
N TYR A 104 0.22 -0.18 -1.44
CA TYR A 104 1.45 0.59 -1.22
C TYR A 104 1.17 2.06 -0.96
N LYS A 105 0.31 2.69 -1.75
CA LYS A 105 -0.08 4.10 -1.57
C LYS A 105 -0.78 4.33 -0.24
N ALA A 106 -1.65 3.42 0.18
CA ALA A 106 -2.34 3.50 1.46
C ALA A 106 -1.35 3.36 2.64
N ALA A 107 -0.47 2.36 2.59
CA ALA A 107 0.56 2.16 3.61
C ALA A 107 1.55 3.32 3.67
N SER A 108 1.96 3.87 2.52
CA SER A 108 3.02 4.87 2.45
C SER A 108 2.65 6.21 3.08
N THR A 109 1.36 6.59 3.06
CA THR A 109 0.84 7.76 3.77
C THR A 109 1.27 7.77 5.25
N TYR A 110 1.27 6.61 5.90
CA TYR A 110 1.58 6.49 7.33
C TYR A 110 3.01 6.01 7.60
N LEU A 111 3.57 5.13 6.76
CA LEU A 111 4.89 4.51 7.00
C LEU A 111 6.08 5.28 6.43
N LEU A 112 5.87 6.27 5.56
CA LEU A 112 6.96 7.14 5.08
C LEU A 112 7.59 7.98 6.21
N PRO A 113 6.83 8.69 7.06
CA PRO A 113 7.42 9.53 8.11
C PRO A 113 8.12 8.73 9.21
N THR A 114 7.83 7.43 9.36
CA THR A 114 8.41 6.59 10.41
C THR A 114 9.78 6.01 10.04
N GLY A 115 10.23 6.14 8.79
CA GLY A 115 11.47 5.53 8.29
C GLY A 115 11.35 4.05 7.91
N TRP A 116 10.16 3.46 8.00
CA TRP A 116 9.91 2.07 7.60
C TRP A 116 9.92 1.88 6.07
N LEU A 117 9.71 2.95 5.31
CA LEU A 117 9.79 2.94 3.85
C LEU A 117 10.94 3.80 3.35
N SER A 118 11.61 3.34 2.28
CA SER A 118 12.66 4.12 1.64
C SER A 118 12.01 5.24 0.83
N ARG A 119 12.38 6.49 1.10
CA ARG A 119 12.16 7.56 0.12
C ARG A 119 13.13 7.29 -1.03
N LYS A 120 12.66 6.71 -2.13
CA LYS A 120 13.40 6.79 -3.40
C LYS A 120 13.36 8.26 -3.82
N VAL A 121 14.35 9.04 -3.38
CA VAL A 121 14.71 10.26 -4.08
C VAL A 121 15.30 9.75 -5.38
N GLY A 122 14.54 9.83 -6.47
CA GLY A 122 15.13 9.70 -7.79
C GLY A 122 16.22 10.76 -7.83
N CYS A 123 17.48 10.36 -7.76
CA CYS A 123 18.57 11.26 -8.07
C CYS A 123 18.35 11.64 -9.52
N CYS A 124 17.75 12.82 -9.75
CA CYS A 124 17.94 13.57 -10.98
C CYS A 124 19.39 14.05 -11.01
N CYS A 125 20.35 13.14 -10.88
CA CYS A 125 21.68 13.37 -11.38
C CYS A 125 21.56 13.18 -12.89
N VAL A 126 21.24 14.31 -13.54
CA VAL A 126 21.64 14.55 -14.92
C VAL A 126 23.13 14.26 -14.95
N ASN A 127 23.51 13.07 -15.45
CA ASN A 127 24.88 12.81 -15.85
C ASN A 127 25.16 13.68 -17.07
N GLU A 128 25.47 14.96 -16.84
CA GLU A 128 26.43 15.62 -17.70
C GLU A 128 27.79 15.00 -17.39
N CYS A 129 28.22 14.14 -18.30
CA CYS A 129 29.61 13.70 -18.37
C CYS A 129 30.50 14.95 -18.39
N ASN A 130 31.42 15.05 -17.45
CA ASN A 130 32.68 15.69 -17.76
C ASN A 130 33.82 14.98 -17.01
N ASP A 131 34.50 14.11 -17.76
CA ASP A 131 35.82 13.63 -17.42
C ASP A 131 36.76 14.83 -17.30
N ASN A 132 37.15 15.18 -16.07
CA ASN A 132 38.39 15.90 -15.80
C ASN A 132 38.82 15.57 -14.38
N CYS A 133 39.42 14.39 -14.23
CA CYS A 133 40.25 14.06 -13.09
C CYS A 133 41.69 14.49 -13.43
N LEU A 134 42.17 15.53 -12.75
CA LEU A 134 43.60 15.77 -12.54
C LEU A 134 44.11 14.81 -11.46
#